data_AF-A0A564XZX8-F1
#
_entry.id   AF-A0A564XZX8-F1
#
_cell.length_a   1.000
_cell.length_b   1.000
_cell.length_c   1.000
_cell.angle_alpha   90.00
_cell.angle_beta   90.00
_cell.angle_gamma   90.00
#
_symmetry.space_group_name_H-M   'P 1'
#
loop_
_entity.id
_entity.type
_entity.pdbx_description
1 polymer ?
#
loop_
_entity_poly.entity_id
_entity_poly.type
_entity_poly.pdbx_seq_one_letter_code
_entity_poly.pdbx_strand_id
1 'polypeptide(L)'
;RTLDGVDNYVGTESVECFEVSGCGGEFKWITSAWSECRQNTAYSDMGALCYSTLRQMLYGESQTIPNGSSFTGVRSRTAKCVLGSGSNEEDQREAPEQYCERAGLSKPSEQQSCIADFTCYRWTTVHFSQCSTSCGMGQRVGQLSCEEVKVSHDGTPIVTSVGESDCLYHLGTNVSLLIDDRNDDPTVFIVESGSIEEREGFQRSSSIRPLAYSLGKPVIVACSNPSCRSRSIEWVPGEWSSCSATCGFGYQRRSIRCLQMERQTGAFTKA
;
A
#
# COMPACT_ATOMS: atom_id res chain seq x y z
N ARG A 1 7.58 -85.81 26.80
CA ARG A 1 7.94 -84.50 27.40
C ARG A 1 7.05 -83.47 26.76
N THR A 2 6.51 -82.61 27.60
CA THR A 2 5.46 -81.60 27.43
C THR A 2 5.59 -80.74 26.18
N LEU A 3 4.44 -80.43 25.58
CA LEU A 3 4.25 -79.33 24.64
C LEU A 3 4.23 -78.03 25.45
N ASP A 4 5.27 -77.22 25.38
CA ASP A 4 5.23 -75.83 25.86
C ASP A 4 4.91 -74.92 24.67
N GLY A 5 3.61 -74.79 24.41
CA GLY A 5 3.10 -73.70 23.59
C GLY A 5 3.30 -72.41 24.38
N VAL A 6 4.24 -71.58 23.93
CA VAL A 6 4.27 -70.18 24.34
C VAL A 6 3.06 -69.54 23.68
N ASP A 7 2.10 -69.13 24.49
CA ASP A 7 0.93 -68.36 24.10
C ASP A 7 1.36 -67.04 23.43
N ASN A 8 1.70 -67.12 22.15
CA ASN A 8 1.89 -65.99 21.27
C ASN A 8 0.50 -65.45 20.88
N TYR A 9 -0.21 -64.87 21.85
CA TYR A 9 -1.40 -64.08 21.54
C TYR A 9 -0.96 -62.76 20.90
N VAL A 10 -0.96 -62.73 19.57
CA VAL A 10 -1.04 -61.47 18.82
C VAL A 10 -2.52 -61.11 18.78
N GLY A 11 -2.97 -60.34 19.78
CA GLY A 11 -4.31 -59.76 19.76
C GLY A 11 -4.34 -58.63 18.74
N THR A 12 -5.03 -58.83 17.61
CA THR A 12 -5.46 -57.74 16.75
C THR A 12 -6.88 -57.37 17.14
N GLU A 13 -7.17 -56.07 17.28
CA GLU A 13 -8.54 -55.60 17.49
C GLU A 13 -9.46 -56.20 16.42
N SER A 14 -10.49 -56.95 16.84
CA SER A 14 -11.48 -57.56 15.96
C SER A 14 -12.70 -56.67 15.84
N VAL A 15 -13.18 -56.47 14.61
CA VAL A 15 -14.41 -55.73 14.29
C VAL A 15 -15.65 -56.38 14.93
N GLU A 16 -15.60 -57.68 15.22
CA GLU A 16 -16.69 -58.48 15.81
C GLU A 16 -16.72 -58.42 17.34
N CYS A 17 -15.64 -57.99 17.99
CA CYS A 17 -15.51 -58.02 19.46
C CYS A 17 -15.79 -56.67 20.14
N PHE A 18 -16.25 -55.66 19.39
CA PHE A 18 -16.35 -54.29 19.91
C PHE A 18 -17.76 -53.71 19.75
N GLU A 19 -18.56 -53.80 20.83
CA GLU A 19 -19.91 -53.23 20.92
C GLU A 19 -19.92 -51.94 21.76
N VAL A 20 -20.23 -50.81 21.12
CA VAL A 20 -20.31 -49.48 21.76
C VAL A 20 -21.47 -49.40 22.77
N SER A 21 -22.52 -50.21 22.56
CA SER A 21 -23.73 -50.30 23.38
C SER A 21 -23.49 -50.74 24.83
N GLY A 22 -22.40 -51.46 25.10
CA GLY A 22 -22.05 -51.96 26.44
C GLY A 22 -21.13 -51.04 27.25
N CYS A 23 -20.59 -49.98 26.65
CA CYS A 23 -19.71 -49.04 27.32
C CYS A 23 -20.57 -48.07 28.16
N GLY A 24 -20.55 -48.19 29.49
CA GLY A 24 -21.18 -47.23 30.39
C GLY A 24 -20.51 -45.85 30.27
N GLY A 25 -21.17 -44.92 29.58
CA GLY A 25 -20.69 -43.55 29.36
C GLY A 25 -20.88 -43.09 27.92
N GLU A 26 -21.09 -41.79 27.71
CA GLU A 26 -21.23 -41.21 26.36
C GLU A 26 -19.84 -40.95 25.75
N PHE A 27 -19.65 -41.35 24.48
CA PHE A 27 -18.50 -40.94 23.69
C PHE A 27 -18.69 -39.51 23.22
N LYS A 28 -17.61 -38.72 23.21
CA LYS A 28 -17.64 -37.36 22.67
C LYS A 28 -16.31 -36.99 22.03
N TRP A 29 -16.38 -36.14 21.01
CA TRP A 29 -15.20 -35.44 20.49
C TRP A 29 -14.90 -34.23 21.36
N ILE A 30 -13.67 -34.14 21.84
CA ILE A 30 -13.13 -32.91 22.44
C ILE A 30 -12.11 -32.30 21.49
N THR A 31 -12.12 -30.98 21.39
CA THR A 31 -11.17 -30.25 20.55
C THR A 31 -10.30 -29.33 21.39
N SER A 32 -9.02 -29.23 21.03
CA SER A 32 -8.17 -28.16 21.56
C SER A 32 -8.66 -26.79 21.10
N ALA A 33 -8.13 -25.74 21.74
CA ALA A 33 -8.14 -24.41 21.14
C ALA A 33 -7.47 -24.44 19.75
N TRP A 34 -7.89 -23.52 18.88
CA TRP A 34 -7.23 -23.30 17.60
C TRP A 34 -5.83 -22.73 17.80
N SER A 35 -4.88 -23.15 16.96
CA SER A 35 -3.58 -22.51 16.86
C SER A 35 -3.70 -21.09 16.33
N GLU A 36 -2.61 -20.33 16.43
CA GLU A 36 -2.43 -19.11 15.65
C GLU A 36 -2.55 -19.39 14.15
N CYS A 37 -2.96 -18.37 13.39
CA CYS A 37 -3.13 -18.48 11.96
C CYS A 37 -1.76 -18.52 11.26
N ARG A 38 -1.42 -19.66 10.65
CA ARG A 38 -0.17 -19.80 9.92
C ARG A 38 -0.38 -19.37 8.47
N GLN A 39 0.40 -18.42 7.98
CA GLN A 39 0.40 -17.99 6.57
C GLN A 39 0.69 -19.18 5.64
N ASN A 40 -0.06 -19.31 4.55
CA ASN A 40 0.25 -20.28 3.51
C ASN A 40 1.24 -19.63 2.53
N THR A 41 2.39 -20.27 2.27
CA THR A 41 3.57 -19.67 1.61
C THR A 41 3.41 -19.35 0.11
N ALA A 42 2.19 -19.40 -0.44
CA ALA A 42 1.92 -18.88 -1.77
C ALA A 42 1.55 -17.40 -1.63
N TYR A 43 2.45 -16.53 -2.07
CA TYR A 43 2.27 -15.08 -2.23
C TYR A 43 0.84 -14.78 -2.70
N SER A 44 -0.04 -14.46 -1.74
CA SER A 44 -1.49 -14.51 -1.90
C SER A 44 -1.99 -13.26 -2.64
N ASP A 45 -3.30 -13.19 -2.92
CA ASP A 45 -4.00 -11.99 -3.40
C ASP A 45 -3.65 -10.71 -2.61
N MET A 46 -3.11 -10.84 -1.38
CA MET A 46 -2.61 -9.72 -0.58
C MET A 46 -1.40 -9.02 -1.20
N GLY A 47 -0.63 -9.66 -2.08
CA GLY A 47 0.47 -9.03 -2.82
C GLY A 47 0.00 -7.86 -3.68
N ALA A 48 -1.23 -7.91 -4.20
CA ALA A 48 -1.86 -6.81 -4.92
C ALA A 48 -2.03 -5.55 -4.06
N LEU A 49 -2.30 -5.72 -2.76
CA LEU A 49 -2.36 -4.61 -1.81
C LEU A 49 -0.99 -3.96 -1.57
N CYS A 50 0.10 -4.62 -1.94
CA CYS A 50 1.46 -4.10 -1.77
C CYS A 50 2.02 -3.52 -3.06
N TYR A 51 1.26 -3.55 -4.15
CA TYR A 51 1.69 -2.95 -5.40
C TYR A 51 1.83 -1.44 -5.27
N SER A 52 2.90 -0.93 -5.90
CA SER A 52 3.10 0.49 -6.09
C SER A 52 1.96 1.11 -6.90
N THR A 53 1.75 2.42 -6.74
CA THR A 53 0.64 3.15 -7.39
C THR A 53 0.64 2.99 -8.90
N LEU A 54 1.82 2.91 -9.53
CA LEU A 54 1.95 2.65 -10.96
C LEU A 54 1.32 1.32 -11.37
N ARG A 55 1.63 0.28 -10.62
CA ARG A 55 1.18 -1.08 -10.87
C ARG A 55 -0.33 -1.20 -10.63
N GLN A 56 -0.86 -0.56 -9.60
CA GLN A 56 -2.31 -0.45 -9.39
C GLN A 56 -3.03 0.25 -10.55
N MET A 57 -2.46 1.34 -11.07
CA MET A 57 -3.01 2.07 -12.23
C MET A 57 -3.01 1.24 -13.51
N LEU A 58 -1.98 0.42 -13.75
CA LEU A 58 -1.87 -0.43 -14.94
C LEU A 58 -2.81 -1.63 -14.90
N TYR A 59 -2.97 -2.24 -13.72
CA TYR A 59 -3.71 -3.50 -13.58
C TYR A 59 -5.15 -3.31 -13.04
N GLY A 60 -5.54 -2.09 -12.68
CA GLY A 60 -6.91 -1.76 -12.27
C GLY A 60 -7.36 -2.42 -10.97
N GLU A 61 -6.42 -2.73 -10.08
CA GLU A 61 -6.69 -3.48 -8.85
C GLU A 61 -7.23 -2.57 -7.73
N SER A 62 -8.33 -3.01 -7.11
CA SER A 62 -8.98 -2.31 -6.00
C SER A 62 -8.18 -2.49 -4.70
N GLN A 63 -8.11 -1.45 -3.86
CA GLN A 63 -7.50 -1.48 -2.51
C GLN A 63 -8.28 -2.34 -1.51
N THR A 64 -9.35 -2.98 -1.95
CA THR A 64 -10.22 -3.83 -1.13
C THR A 64 -9.89 -5.28 -1.36
N ILE A 65 -9.68 -6.02 -0.28
CA ILE A 65 -9.63 -7.49 -0.30
C ILE A 65 -10.93 -7.98 -0.98
N PRO A 66 -10.87 -8.72 -2.11
CA PRO A 66 -12.06 -9.24 -2.77
C PRO A 66 -12.88 -10.08 -1.77
N ASN A 67 -14.20 -9.85 -1.73
CA ASN A 67 -15.11 -10.73 -1.00
C ASN A 67 -14.97 -12.14 -1.57
N GLY A 68 -14.36 -13.06 -0.81
CA GLY A 68 -14.05 -14.42 -1.27
C GLY A 68 -12.59 -14.68 -1.66
N SER A 69 -11.67 -13.75 -1.40
CA SER A 69 -10.23 -14.02 -1.47
C SER A 69 -9.90 -15.21 -0.55
N SER A 70 -9.30 -16.22 -1.16
CA SER A 70 -9.08 -17.52 -0.52
C SER A 70 -7.97 -17.37 0.51
N PHE A 71 -8.38 -17.32 1.78
CA PHE A 71 -7.65 -17.89 2.92
C PHE A 71 -6.16 -17.52 3.01
N THR A 72 -5.83 -16.44 3.71
CA THR A 72 -4.44 -15.97 3.84
C THR A 72 -3.62 -16.80 4.84
N GLY A 73 -4.25 -17.76 5.52
CA GLY A 73 -3.59 -18.78 6.32
C GLY A 73 -4.49 -19.94 6.74
N VAL A 74 -3.89 -20.91 7.44
CA VAL A 74 -4.57 -22.07 8.03
C VAL A 74 -4.24 -22.11 9.52
N ARG A 75 -5.28 -22.30 10.35
CA ARG A 75 -5.15 -22.64 11.77
C ARG A 75 -5.53 -24.09 11.99
N SER A 76 -4.84 -24.75 12.92
CA SER A 76 -5.03 -26.16 13.23
C SER A 76 -5.46 -26.35 14.67
N ARG A 77 -6.25 -27.37 14.94
CA ARG A 77 -6.59 -27.86 16.29
C ARG A 77 -6.60 -29.37 16.28
N THR A 78 -6.43 -30.00 17.44
CA THR A 78 -6.53 -31.46 17.55
C THR A 78 -7.93 -31.87 17.97
N ALA A 79 -8.46 -32.93 17.37
CA ALA A 79 -9.71 -33.58 17.78
C ALA A 79 -9.39 -34.93 18.42
N LYS A 80 -9.83 -35.15 19.66
CA LYS A 80 -9.63 -36.41 20.39
C LYS A 80 -10.96 -37.02 20.79
N CYS A 81 -11.08 -38.33 20.65
CA CYS A 81 -12.23 -39.07 21.14
C CYS A 81 -12.02 -39.39 22.63
N VAL A 82 -13.03 -39.13 23.45
CA VAL A 82 -13.00 -39.47 24.88
C VAL A 82 -14.26 -40.19 25.32
N LEU A 83 -14.11 -41.05 26.32
CA LEU A 83 -15.19 -41.74 27.01
C LEU A 83 -15.38 -41.10 28.40
N GLY A 84 -16.57 -40.58 28.67
CA GLY A 84 -16.87 -40.03 30.00
C GLY A 84 -18.20 -39.27 30.07
N SER A 85 -18.98 -39.53 31.11
CA SER A 85 -20.31 -38.93 31.35
C SER A 85 -20.25 -37.52 31.98
N GLY A 86 -19.06 -36.99 32.29
CA GLY A 86 -18.85 -35.74 33.05
C GLY A 86 -18.31 -34.57 32.21
N SER A 87 -18.57 -33.34 32.67
CA SER A 87 -18.00 -32.10 32.12
C SER A 87 -16.56 -31.83 32.55
N ASN A 88 -16.08 -32.50 33.60
CA ASN A 88 -14.72 -32.34 34.12
C ASN A 88 -13.71 -33.06 33.22
N GLU A 89 -12.55 -32.45 32.96
CA GLU A 89 -11.48 -33.02 32.12
C GLU A 89 -10.79 -34.23 32.76
N GLU A 90 -10.75 -34.31 34.09
CA GLU A 90 -10.08 -35.39 34.84
C GLU A 90 -10.79 -36.76 34.76
N ASP A 91 -12.11 -36.76 34.51
CA ASP A 91 -12.92 -37.99 34.37
C ASP A 91 -12.92 -38.53 32.93
N GLN A 92 -12.29 -37.83 31.99
CA GLN A 92 -12.31 -38.16 30.57
C GLN A 92 -11.12 -39.05 30.21
N ARG A 93 -11.41 -40.23 29.67
CA ARG A 93 -10.38 -41.16 29.18
C ARG A 93 -10.27 -41.07 27.66
N GLU A 94 -9.06 -40.82 27.17
CA GLU A 94 -8.76 -40.83 25.73
C GLU A 94 -9.03 -42.22 25.15
N ALA A 95 -9.82 -42.25 24.09
CA ALA A 95 -10.22 -43.45 23.36
C ALA A 95 -9.76 -43.34 21.90
N PRO A 96 -9.55 -44.46 21.18
CA PRO A 96 -9.23 -44.42 19.76
C PRO A 96 -10.36 -43.75 18.95
N GLU A 97 -10.00 -43.00 17.91
CA GLU A 97 -10.93 -42.20 17.10
C GLU A 97 -12.12 -43.01 16.53
N GLN A 98 -11.85 -44.26 16.15
CA GLN A 98 -12.82 -45.21 15.59
C GLN A 98 -14.03 -45.44 16.51
N TYR A 99 -13.89 -45.22 17.82
CA TYR A 99 -14.95 -45.41 18.80
C TYR A 99 -16.02 -44.32 18.66
N CYS A 100 -15.60 -43.07 18.48
CA CYS A 100 -16.52 -41.95 18.21
C CYS A 100 -17.17 -42.06 16.83
N GLU A 101 -16.42 -42.56 15.83
CA GLU A 101 -16.97 -42.79 14.48
C GLU A 101 -18.08 -43.86 14.48
N ARG A 102 -17.86 -44.99 15.19
CA ARG A 102 -18.85 -46.06 15.37
C ARG A 102 -20.04 -45.64 16.22
N ALA A 103 -19.87 -44.68 17.12
CA ALA A 103 -20.96 -44.03 17.84
C ALA A 103 -21.79 -43.08 16.96
N GLY A 104 -21.44 -42.93 15.67
CA GLY A 104 -22.14 -42.05 14.72
C GLY A 104 -21.81 -40.57 14.87
N LEU A 105 -20.72 -40.22 15.59
CA LEU A 105 -20.32 -38.84 15.82
C LEU A 105 -19.39 -38.37 14.70
N SER A 106 -19.70 -37.23 14.09
CA SER A 106 -18.84 -36.63 13.08
C SER A 106 -17.56 -36.06 13.69
N LYS A 107 -16.40 -36.46 13.13
CA LYS A 107 -15.11 -35.90 13.53
C LYS A 107 -15.10 -34.40 13.24
N PRO A 108 -14.79 -33.54 14.23
CA PRO A 108 -14.73 -32.10 14.01
C PRO A 108 -13.52 -31.73 13.15
N SER A 109 -13.63 -30.63 12.40
CA SER A 109 -12.55 -30.17 11.53
C SER A 109 -11.31 -29.79 12.34
N GLU A 110 -10.17 -30.37 11.97
CA GLU A 110 -8.87 -30.08 12.61
C GLU A 110 -8.11 -28.94 11.91
N GLN A 111 -8.61 -28.51 10.76
CA GLN A 111 -8.08 -27.37 10.01
C GLN A 111 -9.20 -26.40 9.70
N GLN A 112 -8.89 -25.11 9.79
CA GLN A 112 -9.79 -24.05 9.39
C GLN A 112 -8.98 -22.94 8.72
N SER A 113 -9.56 -22.37 7.69
CA SER A 113 -9.03 -21.17 7.05
C SER A 113 -9.14 -19.95 7.94
N CYS A 114 -8.16 -19.06 7.87
CA CYS A 114 -8.15 -17.82 8.64
C CYS A 114 -7.45 -16.69 7.86
N ILE A 115 -7.66 -15.45 8.34
CA ILE A 115 -6.88 -14.30 7.90
C ILE A 115 -5.64 -14.24 8.79
N ALA A 116 -4.48 -14.56 8.20
CA ALA A 116 -3.20 -14.38 8.85
C ALA A 116 -2.81 -12.91 8.83
N ASP A 117 -2.13 -12.49 9.90
CA ASP A 117 -1.56 -11.15 9.98
C ASP A 117 -0.57 -10.96 8.83
N PHE A 118 -0.67 -9.84 8.15
CA PHE A 118 0.15 -9.53 7.00
C PHE A 118 0.62 -8.09 7.09
N THR A 119 1.91 -7.88 6.81
CA THR A 119 2.51 -6.55 6.79
C THR A 119 3.40 -6.44 5.57
N CYS A 120 3.19 -5.40 4.79
CA CYS A 120 4.06 -5.06 3.67
C CYS A 120 4.23 -3.56 3.54
N TYR A 121 5.21 -3.18 2.73
CA TYR A 121 5.56 -1.80 2.44
C TYR A 121 5.34 -1.56 0.96
N ARG A 122 4.97 -0.33 0.60
CA ARG A 122 4.89 0.08 -0.81
C ARG A 122 5.31 1.52 -0.99
N TRP A 123 5.96 1.75 -2.13
CA TRP A 123 6.18 3.09 -2.63
C TRP A 123 4.91 3.62 -3.30
N THR A 124 4.52 4.87 -3.00
CA THR A 124 3.28 5.44 -3.54
C THR A 124 3.55 6.52 -4.57
N THR A 125 3.32 7.79 -4.23
CA THR A 125 3.52 8.93 -5.11
C THR A 125 4.55 9.89 -4.51
N VAL A 126 4.95 10.89 -5.29
CA VAL A 126 5.73 12.01 -4.79
C VAL A 126 4.78 13.15 -4.44
N HIS A 127 4.79 13.57 -3.18
CA HIS A 127 4.07 14.76 -2.76
C HIS A 127 4.96 15.98 -2.94
N PHE A 128 4.54 16.90 -3.81
CA PHE A 128 5.26 18.14 -4.07
C PHE A 128 4.79 19.29 -3.16
N SER A 129 5.74 20.13 -2.78
CA SER A 129 5.46 21.45 -2.22
C SER A 129 4.78 22.35 -3.25
N GLN A 130 4.22 23.46 -2.77
CA GLN A 130 3.88 24.57 -3.66
C GLN A 130 5.13 25.07 -4.41
N CYS A 131 4.91 25.69 -5.57
CA CYS A 131 5.99 26.30 -6.33
C CYS A 131 6.70 27.37 -5.47
N SER A 132 8.03 27.41 -5.51
CA SER A 132 8.84 28.33 -4.72
C SER A 132 8.57 29.80 -5.03
N THR A 133 7.97 30.09 -6.19
CA THR A 133 7.55 31.41 -6.63
C THR A 133 6.04 31.40 -6.86
N SER A 134 5.39 32.56 -6.75
CA SER A 134 3.97 32.73 -7.10
C SER A 134 3.75 33.25 -8.53
N CYS A 135 4.84 33.58 -9.23
CA CYS A 135 4.84 34.05 -10.61
C CYS A 135 6.16 33.67 -11.30
N GLY A 136 6.13 33.53 -12.62
CA GLY A 136 7.30 33.14 -13.42
C GLY A 136 7.83 31.74 -13.08
N MET A 137 9.11 31.52 -13.36
CA MET A 137 9.77 30.22 -13.13
C MET A 137 10.09 30.02 -11.65
N GLY A 138 9.88 28.81 -11.16
CA GLY A 138 10.22 28.39 -9.81
C GLY A 138 10.58 26.91 -9.75
N GLN A 139 10.72 26.40 -8.53
CA GLN A 139 10.95 24.98 -8.27
C GLN A 139 9.96 24.47 -7.22
N ARG A 140 9.54 23.22 -7.36
CA ARG A 140 8.81 22.48 -6.33
C ARG A 140 9.69 21.36 -5.80
N VAL A 141 9.56 21.13 -4.50
CA VAL A 141 10.32 20.13 -3.77
C VAL A 141 9.39 18.98 -3.43
N GLY A 142 9.73 17.79 -3.92
CA GLY A 142 8.97 16.57 -3.72
C GLY A 142 9.69 15.60 -2.79
N GLN A 143 8.91 14.84 -2.04
CA GLN A 143 9.38 13.71 -1.25
C GLN A 143 8.63 12.45 -1.64
N LEU A 144 9.35 11.33 -1.70
CA LEU A 144 8.77 10.03 -1.93
C LEU A 144 7.97 9.61 -0.71
N SER A 145 6.74 9.17 -0.97
CA SER A 145 5.85 8.69 0.07
C SER A 145 5.93 7.17 0.15
N CYS A 146 6.00 6.67 1.38
CA CYS A 146 5.98 5.26 1.69
C CYS A 146 4.77 4.97 2.58
N GLU A 147 4.14 3.82 2.33
CA GLU A 147 3.06 3.31 3.15
C GLU A 147 3.39 1.92 3.67
N GLU A 148 3.05 1.69 4.93
CA GLU A 148 2.94 0.36 5.53
C GLU A 148 1.46 -0.06 5.51
N VAL A 149 1.22 -1.26 4.97
CA VAL A 149 -0.11 -1.89 4.94
C VAL A 149 -0.11 -3.04 5.92
N LYS A 150 -0.94 -2.92 6.96
CA LYS A 150 -1.17 -3.96 7.97
C LYS A 150 -2.57 -4.52 7.79
N VAL A 151 -2.67 -5.83 7.66
CA VAL A 151 -3.96 -6.55 7.66
C VAL A 151 -3.97 -7.47 8.85
N SER A 152 -5.03 -7.35 9.65
CA SER A 152 -5.26 -8.18 10.85
C SER A 152 -6.47 -9.09 10.64
N HIS A 153 -6.83 -9.86 11.68
CA HIS A 153 -7.92 -10.86 11.64
C HIS A 153 -9.28 -10.36 11.15
N ASP A 154 -9.56 -9.05 11.27
CA ASP A 154 -10.81 -8.42 10.81
C ASP A 154 -10.86 -8.23 9.29
N GLY A 155 -9.75 -8.50 8.57
CA GLY A 155 -9.66 -8.36 7.13
C GLY A 155 -9.67 -6.91 6.62
N THR A 156 -9.66 -5.92 7.53
CA THR A 156 -9.58 -4.51 7.18
C THR A 156 -8.10 -4.11 7.03
N PRO A 157 -7.68 -3.59 5.85
CA PRO A 157 -6.34 -3.07 5.68
C PRO A 157 -6.21 -1.72 6.40
N ILE A 158 -5.22 -1.62 7.27
CA ILE A 158 -4.79 -0.37 7.89
C ILE A 158 -3.58 0.13 7.12
N VAL A 159 -3.71 1.31 6.53
CA VAL A 159 -2.65 1.96 5.76
C VAL A 159 -2.07 3.09 6.59
N THR A 160 -0.77 3.09 6.79
CA THR A 160 -0.06 4.14 7.55
C THR A 160 1.08 4.71 6.72
N SER A 161 1.20 6.04 6.72
CA SER A 161 2.33 6.71 6.08
C SER A 161 3.58 6.54 6.95
N VAL A 162 4.65 6.04 6.36
CA VAL A 162 5.92 5.76 7.04
C VAL A 162 7.09 6.46 6.34
N GLY A 163 8.26 6.45 6.98
CA GLY A 163 9.44 7.12 6.45
C GLY A 163 10.02 6.42 5.23
N GLU A 164 10.77 7.17 4.42
CA GLU A 164 11.52 6.61 3.29
C GLU A 164 12.46 5.47 3.72
N SER A 165 13.05 5.59 4.92
CA SER A 165 13.93 4.58 5.51
C SER A 165 13.26 3.22 5.72
N ASP A 166 11.96 3.20 6.04
CA ASP A 166 11.22 1.97 6.29
C ASP A 166 11.03 1.18 4.98
N CYS A 167 10.54 1.86 3.93
CA CYS A 167 10.46 1.24 2.59
C CYS A 167 11.83 0.80 2.09
N LEU A 168 12.90 1.58 2.33
CA LEU A 168 14.24 1.20 1.92
C LEU A 168 14.72 -0.10 2.55
N TYR A 169 14.46 -0.26 3.84
CA TYR A 169 14.84 -1.45 4.58
C TYR A 169 14.10 -2.70 4.06
N HIS A 170 12.80 -2.57 3.74
CA HIS A 170 11.95 -3.71 3.37
C HIS A 170 11.89 -4.00 1.85
N LEU A 171 11.98 -2.99 1.00
CA LEU A 171 11.84 -3.09 -0.46
C LEU A 171 13.17 -2.93 -1.21
N GLY A 172 14.19 -2.38 -0.54
CA GLY A 172 15.49 -2.07 -1.13
C GLY A 172 15.49 -0.79 -1.98
N THR A 173 16.54 -0.63 -2.80
CA THR A 173 16.83 0.62 -3.53
C THR A 173 16.56 0.55 -5.03
N ASN A 174 15.95 -0.53 -5.52
CA ASN A 174 15.76 -0.75 -6.96
C ASN A 174 14.47 -0.09 -7.48
N VAL A 175 14.41 1.23 -7.34
CA VAL A 175 13.31 2.06 -7.80
C VAL A 175 13.81 3.10 -8.77
N SER A 176 13.09 3.27 -9.88
CA SER A 176 13.31 4.32 -10.86
C SER A 176 12.10 5.24 -10.89
N LEU A 177 12.32 6.55 -10.98
CA LEU A 177 11.23 7.52 -11.08
C LEU A 177 11.02 7.95 -12.52
N LEU A 178 9.77 7.97 -12.95
CA LEU A 178 9.33 8.56 -14.21
C LEU A 178 8.41 9.74 -13.90
N ILE A 179 8.54 10.83 -14.64
CA ILE A 179 7.69 12.02 -14.48
C ILE A 179 6.92 12.29 -15.77
N ASP A 180 5.63 12.54 -15.64
CA ASP A 180 4.76 13.02 -16.70
C ASP A 180 4.52 14.52 -16.54
N ASP A 181 5.09 15.31 -17.45
CA ASP A 181 5.13 16.78 -17.38
C ASP A 181 4.00 17.43 -18.20
N ARG A 182 2.95 16.68 -18.56
CA ARG A 182 1.82 17.20 -19.37
C ARG A 182 0.98 18.23 -18.64
N ASN A 183 0.95 18.18 -17.32
CA ASN A 183 0.09 19.00 -16.47
C ASN A 183 0.93 19.86 -15.52
N ASP A 184 0.36 20.99 -15.09
CA ASP A 184 0.95 21.87 -14.06
C ASP A 184 1.16 21.14 -12.71
N ASP A 185 0.55 19.97 -12.51
CA ASP A 185 0.85 19.06 -11.41
C ASP A 185 1.46 17.76 -11.97
N PRO A 186 2.80 17.60 -11.91
CA PRO A 186 3.46 16.49 -12.55
C PRO A 186 3.27 15.21 -11.72
N THR A 187 2.77 14.16 -12.35
CA THR A 187 2.64 12.85 -11.70
C THR A 187 3.97 12.12 -11.78
N VAL A 188 4.50 11.71 -10.63
CA VAL A 188 5.69 10.85 -10.58
C VAL A 188 5.25 9.41 -10.39
N PHE A 189 5.68 8.56 -11.31
CA PHE A 189 5.47 7.13 -11.27
C PHE A 189 6.73 6.43 -10.76
N ILE A 190 6.51 5.44 -9.91
CA ILE A 190 7.58 4.64 -9.33
C ILE A 190 7.61 3.32 -10.08
N VAL A 191 8.70 3.10 -10.79
CA VAL A 191 9.00 1.85 -11.47
C VAL A 191 9.89 1.05 -10.54
N GLU A 192 9.26 0.16 -9.77
CA GLU A 192 9.96 -0.96 -9.16
C GLU A 192 10.53 -1.80 -10.30
N SER A 193 11.70 -2.41 -10.12
CA SER A 193 12.33 -3.25 -11.14
C SER A 193 11.51 -4.52 -11.43
N GLY A 194 10.41 -4.36 -12.17
CA GLY A 194 9.62 -5.36 -12.86
C GLY A 194 9.92 -5.35 -14.37
N SER A 195 9.27 -6.25 -15.11
CA SER A 195 9.69 -6.75 -16.43
C SER A 195 9.90 -5.66 -17.49
N ILE A 196 10.70 -5.98 -18.52
CA ILE A 196 10.98 -5.12 -19.68
C ILE A 196 9.68 -4.55 -20.31
N GLU A 197 8.58 -5.29 -20.23
CA GLU A 197 7.26 -4.92 -20.76
C GLU A 197 6.63 -3.71 -20.05
N GLU A 198 6.81 -3.56 -18.73
CA GLU A 198 6.37 -2.39 -17.96
C GLU A 198 7.16 -1.14 -18.36
N ARG A 199 8.46 -1.29 -18.67
CA ARG A 199 9.31 -0.20 -19.18
C ARG A 199 8.93 0.23 -20.60
N GLU A 200 8.59 -0.71 -21.48
CA GLU A 200 8.25 -0.40 -22.88
C GLU A 200 6.85 0.24 -23.05
N GLY A 201 5.92 -0.02 -22.13
CA GLY A 201 4.60 0.62 -22.12
C GLY A 201 4.65 2.15 -21.99
N PHE A 202 5.61 2.69 -21.22
CA PHE A 202 5.73 4.13 -20.96
C PHE A 202 6.65 4.87 -21.94
N GLN A 203 7.60 4.18 -22.59
CA GLN A 203 8.50 4.78 -23.58
C GLN A 203 7.79 5.25 -24.87
N ARG A 204 6.51 4.90 -25.05
CA ARG A 204 5.69 5.36 -26.19
C ARG A 204 5.12 6.77 -26.03
N SER A 205 5.20 7.37 -24.83
CA SER A 205 4.73 8.74 -24.60
C SER A 205 5.91 9.72 -24.58
N SER A 206 5.93 10.68 -25.49
CA SER A 206 6.97 11.71 -25.57
C SER A 206 7.02 12.65 -24.37
N SER A 207 6.02 12.60 -23.47
CA SER A 207 5.93 13.47 -22.29
C SER A 207 6.43 12.82 -21.00
N ILE A 208 6.69 11.50 -21.02
CA ILE A 208 7.20 10.77 -19.86
C ILE A 208 8.72 10.70 -19.96
N ARG A 209 9.42 11.10 -18.91
CA ARG A 209 10.89 11.08 -18.87
C ARG A 209 11.42 10.52 -17.56
N PRO A 210 12.65 9.93 -17.56
CA PRO A 210 13.33 9.58 -16.33
C PRO A 210 13.58 10.80 -15.46
N LEU A 211 13.31 10.66 -14.16
CA LEU A 211 13.58 11.69 -13.16
C LEU A 211 14.78 11.28 -12.32
N ALA A 212 15.79 12.15 -12.26
CA ALA A 212 16.97 11.92 -11.44
C ALA A 212 16.55 11.89 -9.96
N TYR A 213 16.89 10.80 -9.29
CA TYR A 213 16.52 10.56 -7.91
C TYR A 213 17.73 10.08 -7.11
N SER A 214 17.82 10.49 -5.85
CA SER A 214 18.79 9.97 -4.90
C SER A 214 18.11 9.85 -3.55
N LEU A 215 18.28 8.69 -2.92
CA LEU A 215 17.68 8.38 -1.64
C LEU A 215 18.10 9.38 -0.56
N GLY A 216 17.15 9.79 0.26
CA GLY A 216 17.32 10.82 1.29
C GLY A 216 17.54 12.23 0.74
N LYS A 217 17.41 12.46 -0.57
CA LYS A 217 17.44 13.79 -1.19
C LYS A 217 16.08 14.17 -1.74
N PRO A 218 15.71 15.46 -1.64
CA PRO A 218 14.47 15.93 -2.24
C PRO A 218 14.48 15.78 -3.76
N VAL A 219 13.33 15.41 -4.31
CA VAL A 219 13.04 15.43 -5.75
C VAL A 219 12.75 16.87 -6.15
N ILE A 220 13.57 17.49 -7.00
CA ILE A 220 13.39 18.89 -7.40
C ILE A 220 12.91 18.95 -8.85
N VAL A 221 11.76 19.60 -9.07
CA VAL A 221 11.14 19.76 -10.40
C VAL A 221 10.85 21.23 -10.64
N ALA A 222 11.04 21.69 -11.88
CA ALA A 222 10.70 23.06 -12.26
C ALA A 222 9.18 23.29 -12.28
N CYS A 223 8.74 24.49 -11.97
CA CYS A 223 7.35 24.93 -12.13
C CYS A 223 7.31 26.27 -12.85
N SER A 224 6.24 26.51 -13.61
CA SER A 224 6.01 27.76 -14.33
C SER A 224 4.67 28.34 -13.91
N ASN A 225 4.71 29.47 -13.21
CA ASN A 225 3.53 30.26 -12.88
C ASN A 225 3.31 31.36 -13.93
N PRO A 226 2.13 32.02 -13.92
CA PRO A 226 1.90 33.18 -14.77
C PRO A 226 3.04 34.19 -14.66
N SER A 227 3.43 34.79 -15.79
CA SER A 227 4.50 35.77 -15.84
C SER A 227 4.32 36.81 -14.74
N CYS A 228 5.38 37.06 -13.98
CA CYS A 228 5.36 38.12 -12.98
C CYS A 228 4.95 39.44 -13.64
N ARG A 229 4.17 40.27 -12.91
CA ARG A 229 3.85 41.63 -13.37
C ARG A 229 5.17 42.33 -13.73
N SER A 230 5.36 42.59 -15.02
CA SER A 230 6.52 43.33 -15.48
C SER A 230 6.33 44.78 -15.07
N ARG A 231 7.13 45.26 -14.11
CA ARG A 231 7.27 46.69 -13.85
C ARG A 231 7.97 47.29 -15.07
N SER A 232 7.23 47.99 -15.92
CA SER A 232 7.84 48.76 -16.99
C SER A 232 8.18 50.15 -16.48
N ILE A 233 9.44 50.54 -16.65
CA ILE A 233 9.90 51.90 -16.35
C ILE A 233 9.70 52.74 -17.62
N GLU A 234 8.91 53.80 -17.52
CA GLU A 234 8.62 54.71 -18.63
C GLU A 234 9.02 56.14 -18.27
N TRP A 235 9.72 56.80 -19.20
CA TRP A 235 10.08 58.21 -19.09
C TRP A 235 8.92 59.06 -19.63
N VAL A 236 8.17 59.68 -18.73
CA VAL A 236 7.02 60.51 -19.10
C VAL A 236 7.47 61.97 -19.13
N PRO A 237 7.46 62.64 -20.30
CA PRO A 237 7.74 64.06 -20.38
C PRO A 237 6.57 64.86 -19.81
N GLY A 238 6.88 65.86 -18.97
CA GLY A 238 5.92 66.87 -18.53
C GLY A 238 5.69 67.94 -19.60
N GLU A 239 4.83 68.90 -19.28
CA GLU A 239 4.52 70.01 -20.17
C GLU A 239 5.73 70.92 -20.43
N TRP A 240 5.76 71.51 -21.61
CA TRP A 240 6.77 72.49 -21.99
C TRP A 240 6.52 73.83 -21.31
N SER A 241 7.59 74.47 -20.83
CA SER A 241 7.54 75.84 -20.34
C SER A 241 7.23 76.81 -21.49
N SER A 242 6.78 78.02 -21.15
CA SER A 242 6.78 79.14 -22.09
C SER A 242 8.18 79.39 -22.65
N CYS A 243 8.25 79.95 -23.87
CA CYS A 243 9.52 80.29 -24.51
C CYS A 243 10.28 81.33 -23.68
N SER A 244 11.60 81.18 -23.55
CA SER A 244 12.45 82.10 -22.79
C SER A 244 12.53 83.52 -23.39
N ALA A 245 12.10 83.69 -24.64
CA ALA A 245 12.09 84.95 -25.35
C ALA A 245 10.81 85.09 -26.18
N THR A 246 10.31 86.32 -26.30
CA THR A 246 9.14 86.66 -27.12
C THR A 246 9.53 87.05 -28.55
N CYS A 247 10.81 87.30 -28.84
CA CYS A 247 11.37 87.47 -30.18
C CYS A 247 12.85 87.01 -30.24
N GLY A 248 13.32 86.57 -31.40
CA GLY A 248 14.68 86.01 -31.58
C GLY A 248 14.82 84.54 -31.17
N PHE A 249 16.04 84.09 -30.85
CA PHE A 249 16.29 82.71 -30.43
C PHE A 249 15.97 82.52 -28.94
N GLY A 250 15.04 81.60 -28.65
CA GLY A 250 14.66 81.22 -27.29
C GLY A 250 14.62 79.70 -27.13
N TYR A 251 14.51 79.24 -25.88
CA TYR A 251 14.42 77.83 -25.54
C TYR A 251 13.24 77.56 -24.61
N GLN A 252 12.71 76.34 -24.68
CA GLN A 252 11.71 75.82 -23.75
C GLN A 252 12.34 74.69 -22.93
N ARG A 253 11.87 74.54 -21.70
CA ARG A 253 12.29 73.47 -20.80
C ARG A 253 11.08 72.63 -20.43
N ARG A 254 11.28 71.33 -20.23
CA ARG A 254 10.28 70.45 -19.62
C ARG A 254 10.96 69.53 -18.62
N SER A 255 10.23 69.12 -17.58
CA SER A 255 10.69 68.05 -16.69
C SER A 255 10.40 66.69 -17.31
N ILE A 256 11.28 65.71 -17.14
CA ILE A 256 10.98 64.31 -17.46
C ILE A 256 10.91 63.56 -16.13
N ARG A 257 9.85 62.79 -15.92
CA ARG A 257 9.69 61.95 -14.73
C ARG A 257 9.82 60.48 -15.12
N CYS A 258 10.59 59.73 -14.35
CA CYS A 258 10.67 58.28 -14.45
C CYS A 258 9.51 57.69 -13.66
N LEU A 259 8.51 57.15 -14.33
CA LEU A 259 7.36 56.51 -13.69
C LEU A 259 7.46 54.99 -13.81
N GLN A 260 7.21 54.30 -12.71
CA GLN A 260 7.08 52.86 -12.69
C GLN A 260 5.61 52.52 -12.97
N MET A 261 5.32 51.95 -14.14
CA MET A 261 3.98 51.53 -14.50
C MET A 261 3.80 50.03 -14.23
N GLU A 262 2.64 49.67 -13.66
CA GLU A 262 2.20 48.28 -13.59
C GLU A 262 1.45 47.93 -14.87
N ARG A 263 2.04 47.11 -15.75
CA ARG A 263 1.29 46.53 -16.86
C ARG A 263 0.44 45.38 -16.34
N GLN A 264 -0.88 45.61 -16.25
CA GLN A 264 -1.85 44.54 -16.08
C GLN A 264 -2.06 43.83 -17.42
N THR A 265 -1.51 42.64 -17.58
CA THR A 265 -2.06 41.68 -18.53
C THR A 265 -3.19 40.91 -17.84
N GLY A 266 -4.40 41.48 -17.92
CA GLY A 266 -5.71 40.82 -17.86
C GLY A 266 -6.04 39.90 -16.69
N ALA A 267 -6.80 40.41 -15.72
CA ALA A 267 -7.99 39.74 -15.17
C ALA A 267 -8.84 40.78 -14.41
N PHE A 268 -10.04 41.04 -14.92
CA PHE A 268 -11.04 41.90 -14.29
C PHE A 268 -11.39 41.39 -12.89
N THR A 269 -11.42 42.27 -11.89
CA THR A 269 -12.34 42.15 -10.76
C THR A 269 -12.87 43.54 -10.41
N LYS A 270 -14.19 43.68 -10.49
CA LYS A 270 -14.97 44.82 -9.99
C LYS A 270 -14.85 44.88 -8.47
N ALA A 271 -14.73 46.09 -7.94
CA ALA A 271 -15.27 46.46 -6.64
C ALA A 271 -16.36 47.51 -6.88
#